data_AF-A0A7X6ZHR5-F1
#
_entry.id   AF-A0A7X6ZHR5-F1
#
_cell.length_a   1.000
_cell.length_b   1.000
_cell.length_c   1.000
_cell.angle_alpha   90.00
_cell.angle_beta   90.00
_cell.angle_gamma   90.00
#
_symmetry.space_group_name_H-M   'P 1'
#
loop_
_entity.id
_entity.type
_entity.pdbx_description
1 polymer ?
#
loop_
_entity_poly.entity_id
_entity_poly.type
_entity_poly.pdbx_seq_one_letter_code
_entity_poly.pdbx_strand_id
1 'polypeptide(L)'
;MNIENGDMYEVAAAARDCLGYVHIADSNRWSPGFGHFDFESFFKVLYNIGYTGWVRAECLPLPDEEQAAKRWIEYVNDMKEKYE
;
A
#
# COMPACT_ATOMS: atom_id res chain seq x y z
N MET A 1 -3.14 -14.75 -6.90
CA MET A 1 -2.92 -15.54 -5.66
C MET A 1 -2.16 -14.63 -4.72
N ASN A 2 -2.70 -14.40 -3.52
CA ASN A 2 -2.04 -13.56 -2.51
C ASN A 2 -1.07 -14.43 -1.68
N ILE A 3 0.03 -13.84 -1.21
CA ILE A 3 1.06 -14.54 -0.39
C ILE A 3 1.04 -13.97 1.05
N GLU A 4 0.05 -13.15 1.39
CA GLU A 4 -0.01 -12.45 2.68
C GLU A 4 0.00 -13.42 3.87
N ASN A 5 0.65 -13.01 4.96
CA ASN A 5 0.65 -13.74 6.22
C ASN A 5 -0.64 -13.47 7.00
N GLY A 6 -1.67 -14.29 6.83
CA GLY A 6 -2.87 -14.22 7.67
C GLY A 6 -3.70 -12.95 7.46
N ASP A 7 -4.44 -12.53 8.49
CA ASP A 7 -5.27 -11.33 8.45
C ASP A 7 -4.42 -10.06 8.59
N MET A 8 -4.66 -9.09 7.70
CA MET A 8 -3.84 -7.90 7.59
C MET A 8 -4.00 -6.96 8.78
N TYR A 9 -5.18 -6.90 9.41
CA TYR A 9 -5.38 -6.12 10.63
C TYR A 9 -4.62 -6.74 11.79
N GLU A 10 -4.66 -8.06 11.94
CA GLU A 10 -3.95 -8.76 13.00
C GLU A 10 -2.43 -8.53 12.91
N VAL A 11 -1.85 -8.67 11.72
CA VAL A 11 -0.42 -8.44 11.50
C VAL A 11 -0.04 -6.98 11.77
N ALA A 12 -0.80 -6.03 11.24
CA ALA A 12 -0.51 -4.61 11.40
C ALA A 12 -0.67 -4.15 12.85
N ALA A 13 -1.67 -4.66 13.58
CA ALA A 13 -1.85 -4.40 15.00
C ALA A 13 -0.70 -4.98 15.83
N ALA A 14 -0.25 -6.20 15.51
CA ALA A 14 0.90 -6.82 16.18
C ALA A 14 2.21 -6.05 15.92
N ALA A 15 2.34 -5.44 14.74
CA ALA A 15 3.50 -4.64 14.36
C ALA A 15 3.38 -3.14 14.71
N ARG A 16 2.25 -2.68 15.27
CA ARG A 16 1.92 -1.25 15.42
C ARG A 16 3.05 -0.41 16.00
N ASP A 17 3.67 -0.87 17.08
CA ASP A 17 4.69 -0.12 17.82
C ASP A 17 6.07 -0.12 17.13
N CYS A 18 6.29 -1.02 16.16
CA CYS A 18 7.55 -1.15 15.42
C CYS A 18 7.43 -0.88 13.91
N LEU A 19 6.21 -0.72 13.39
CA LEU A 19 5.96 -0.43 11.98
C LEU A 19 6.36 1.02 11.68
N GLY A 20 7.53 1.20 11.07
CA GLY A 20 8.05 2.52 10.69
C GLY A 20 7.95 2.86 9.21
N TYR A 21 7.80 1.86 8.34
CA TYR A 21 7.95 2.02 6.90
C TYR A 21 7.13 0.97 6.14
N VAL A 22 6.46 1.38 5.05
CA VAL A 22 5.64 0.52 4.20
C VAL A 22 6.04 0.70 2.74
N HIS A 23 6.26 -0.42 2.05
CA HIS A 23 6.37 -0.45 0.59
C HIS A 23 5.04 -0.87 -0.04
N ILE A 24 4.69 -0.22 -1.13
CA ILE A 24 3.47 -0.49 -1.89
C ILE A 24 3.84 -0.81 -3.34
N ALA A 25 3.39 -1.99 -3.76
CA ALA A 25 3.24 -2.43 -5.13
C ALA A 25 2.04 -3.39 -5.18
N ASP A 26 1.39 -3.51 -6.33
CA ASP A 26 0.28 -4.45 -6.48
C ASP A 26 0.79 -5.90 -6.44
N SER A 27 -0.14 -6.84 -6.31
CA SER A 27 0.05 -8.29 -6.33
C SER A 27 0.90 -8.82 -7.50
N ASN A 28 0.93 -8.12 -8.64
CA ASN A 28 1.77 -8.44 -9.80
C ASN A 28 3.05 -7.59 -9.88
N ARG A 29 3.39 -6.87 -8.81
CA ARG A 29 4.48 -5.89 -8.67
C ARG A 29 4.33 -4.64 -9.54
N TRP A 30 3.19 -4.39 -10.20
CA TRP A 30 2.97 -3.12 -10.91
C TRP A 30 2.56 -2.02 -9.92
N SER A 31 2.38 -0.81 -10.42
CA SER A 31 1.72 0.26 -9.64
C SER A 31 0.35 -0.22 -9.13
N PRO A 32 -0.10 0.23 -7.94
CA PRO A 32 -1.43 -0.07 -7.42
C PRO A 32 -2.55 0.11 -8.47
N GLY A 33 -3.50 -0.83 -8.48
CA GLY A 33 -4.64 -0.84 -9.39
C GLY A 33 -4.45 -1.70 -10.65
N PHE A 34 -3.29 -2.32 -10.84
CA PHE A 34 -2.98 -3.20 -11.99
C PHE A 34 -3.09 -4.69 -11.68
N GLY A 35 -3.23 -5.05 -10.41
CA GLY A 35 -3.45 -6.42 -9.97
C GLY A 35 -4.77 -6.52 -9.23
N HIS A 36 -4.75 -7.25 -8.10
CA HIS A 36 -5.94 -7.57 -7.32
C HIS A 36 -5.71 -7.41 -5.80
N PHE A 37 -4.68 -6.68 -5.38
CA PHE A 37 -4.49 -6.41 -3.95
C PHE A 37 -5.54 -5.40 -3.44
N ASP A 38 -6.13 -5.67 -2.28
CA ASP A 38 -7.13 -4.79 -1.66
C ASP A 38 -6.45 -3.68 -0.85
N PHE A 39 -6.06 -2.62 -1.56
CA PHE A 39 -5.44 -1.45 -0.93
C PHE A 39 -6.38 -0.66 -0.04
N GLU A 40 -7.69 -0.66 -0.32
CA GLU A 40 -8.64 0.08 0.50
C GLU A 40 -8.68 -0.49 1.92
N SER A 41 -8.83 -1.81 2.04
CA SER A 41 -8.76 -2.47 3.35
C SER A 41 -7.39 -2.26 4.01
N PHE A 42 -6.30 -2.29 3.25
CA PHE A 42 -4.96 -2.05 3.78
C PHE A 42 -4.78 -0.65 4.38
N PHE A 43 -5.14 0.41 3.64
CA PHE A 43 -5.04 1.78 4.14
C PHE A 43 -5.96 2.02 5.33
N LYS A 44 -7.17 1.41 5.34
CA LYS A 44 -8.06 1.43 6.51
C LYS A 44 -7.41 0.82 7.75
N VAL A 45 -6.69 -0.30 7.60
CA VAL A 45 -5.95 -0.93 8.70
C VAL A 45 -4.86 0.02 9.22
N LEU A 46 -4.05 0.60 8.33
CA LEU A 46 -2.99 1.56 8.70
C LEU A 46 -3.57 2.77 9.46
N TYR A 47 -4.69 3.32 8.97
CA TYR A 47 -5.41 4.39 9.64
C TYR A 47 -5.88 3.98 11.04
N ASN A 48 -6.52 2.81 11.16
CA ASN A 48 -7.07 2.33 12.43
C ASN A 48 -6.01 2.06 13.51
N ILE A 49 -4.80 1.66 13.11
CA ILE A 49 -3.68 1.49 14.06
C ILE A 49 -2.95 2.81 14.35
N GLY A 50 -3.34 3.91 13.71
CA GLY A 50 -2.72 5.23 13.86
C GLY A 50 -1.32 5.30 13.27
N TYR A 51 -1.07 4.60 12.17
CA TYR A 51 0.22 4.64 11.48
C TYR A 51 0.45 6.01 10.84
N THR A 52 1.61 6.62 11.12
CA THR A 52 2.01 7.95 10.61
C THR A 52 3.37 7.92 9.90
N GLY A 53 3.88 6.72 9.60
CA GLY A 53 5.16 6.52 8.94
C GLY A 53 5.09 6.69 7.42
N TRP A 54 6.20 6.36 6.75
CA TRP A 54 6.33 6.54 5.31
C TRP A 54 5.75 5.39 4.49
N VAL A 55 5.02 5.75 3.44
CA VAL A 55 4.55 4.83 2.39
C VAL A 55 5.32 5.13 1.10
N ARG A 56 5.91 4.10 0.48
CA ARG A 56 6.83 4.27 -0.67
C ARG A 56 6.59 3.28 -1.78
N ALA A 57 6.87 3.72 -3.01
CA ALA A 57 6.77 2.89 -4.20
C ALA A 57 7.88 1.83 -4.24
N GLU A 58 7.49 0.57 -4.43
CA GLU A 58 8.41 -0.54 -4.73
C GLU A 58 7.83 -1.40 -5.87
N CYS A 59 7.35 -0.74 -6.93
CA CYS A 59 6.77 -1.40 -8.10
C CYS A 59 7.74 -1.45 -9.29
N LEU A 60 7.50 -2.37 -10.21
CA LEU A 60 8.19 -2.46 -11.49
C LEU A 60 7.91 -1.19 -12.33
N PRO A 61 8.90 -0.71 -13.10
CA PRO A 61 8.75 0.46 -13.98
C PRO A 61 8.01 0.08 -15.27
N LEU A 62 6.74 -0.33 -15.13
CA LEU A 62 5.90 -0.81 -16.22
C LEU A 62 4.64 0.08 -16.38
N PRO A 63 4.25 0.43 -17.62
CA PRO A 63 4.96 0.15 -18.88
C PRO A 63 6.27 0.94 -19.04
N ASP A 64 6.43 2.02 -18.28
CA ASP A 64 7.67 2.78 -18.11
C ASP A 64 7.72 3.43 -16.72
N GLU A 65 8.89 3.95 -16.36
CA GLU A 65 9.15 4.53 -15.03
C GLU A 65 8.27 5.74 -14.70
N GLU A 66 8.01 6.61 -15.68
CA GLU A 66 7.28 7.86 -15.46
C GLU A 66 5.80 7.57 -15.25
N GLN A 67 5.21 6.72 -16.09
CA GLN A 67 3.82 6.30 -15.96
C GLN A 67 3.59 5.50 -14.67
N ALA A 68 4.51 4.62 -14.30
CA ALA A 68 4.42 3.88 -13.05
C ALA A 68 4.44 4.82 -11.83
N ALA A 69 5.37 5.78 -11.80
CA ALA A 69 5.48 6.74 -10.71
C ALA A 69 4.26 7.67 -10.59
N LYS A 70 3.78 8.22 -11.72
CA LYS A 70 2.59 9.09 -11.74
C LYS A 70 1.37 8.39 -11.18
N ARG A 71 1.07 7.18 -11.66
CA ARG A 71 -0.07 6.39 -11.20
C ARG A 71 0.05 5.99 -9.73
N TRP A 72 1.26 5.65 -9.29
CA TRP A 72 1.49 5.34 -7.89
C TRP A 72 1.17 6.54 -6.98
N ILE A 73 1.62 7.74 -7.37
CA ILE A 73 1.35 8.98 -6.63
C ILE A 73 -0.15 9.29 -6.62
N GLU A 74 -0.81 9.23 -7.77
CA GLU A 74 -2.26 9.44 -7.89
C GLU A 74 -3.03 8.50 -6.96
N TYR A 75 -2.76 7.20 -7.02
CA TYR A 75 -3.46 6.22 -6.21
C TYR A 75 -3.26 6.44 -4.70
N VAL A 76 -2.04 6.72 -4.26
CA VAL A 76 -1.74 6.94 -2.84
C VAL A 76 -2.34 8.25 -2.34
N ASN A 77 -2.38 9.29 -3.17
CA ASN A 77 -3.07 10.54 -2.82
C ASN A 77 -4.58 10.34 -2.68
N ASP A 78 -5.22 9.61 -3.59
CA ASP A 78 -6.65 9.29 -3.50
C ASP A 78 -6.96 8.52 -2.19
N MET A 79 -6.11 7.57 -1.82
CA MET A 79 -6.24 6.85 -0.55
C MET A 79 -6.03 7.77 0.65
N LYS A 80 -5.02 8.64 0.60
CA LYS A 80 -4.74 9.60 1.66
C LYS A 80 -5.94 10.53 1.88
N GLU A 81 -6.48 11.13 0.82
CA GLU A 81 -7.65 12.02 0.90
C GLU A 81 -8.90 11.32 1.46
N LYS A 82 -9.04 10.01 1.26
CA LYS A 82 -10.15 9.22 1.79
C LYS A 82 -10.08 8.98 3.30
N TYR A 83 -8.88 9.03 3.89
CA TYR A 83 -8.66 8.75 5.32
C TYR A 83 -8.12 9.95 6.13
N GLU A 84 -7.99 11.14 5.52
CA GLU A 84 -7.79 12.44 6.20
C GLU A 84 -9.12 13.07 6.62
#